data_AF-A0A7Y7BCS5-F1
#
_entry.id   AF-A0A7Y7BCS5-F1
#
_cell.length_a   1.000
_cell.length_b   1.000
_cell.length_c   1.000
_cell.angle_alpha   90.00
_cell.angle_beta   90.00
_cell.angle_gamma   90.00
#
_symmetry.space_group_name_H-M   'P 1'
#
loop_
_entity.id
_entity.type
_entity.pdbx_description
1 polymer ?
#
loop_
_entity_poly.entity_id
_entity_poly.type
_entity_poly.pdbx_seq_one_letter_code
_entity_poly.pdbx_strand_id
1 'polypeptide(L)'
;MTREEFLEKIFNSNNSSVVGSFVSSVTDKEGINLIPLSTILNLDTNRFLKEGKIIIDILESDEDFPYRDLYQSLKWKISSLINIQDAFSGIVFEDYSHEVFSSKSYFYYEGLHLLREYFYCGFNNYLSAAQHILRTFIEFNIKQNYFDFVCKQQNSFKPLKKYLKDGKSPSSIKMANTFLPDGSFAKPIKKKIQLILANLSNTSSHAYKPINSMRGNGKLQHEYSMDTILFWLSLNHTINIVLWSYYINYPILFNPKDIPKKFGFSHPMGAFISEFQYESIKNSLSEEDFKLFEDYALNTDEVKSLNEFYNEQNDLSDEEITSTWNEEKPLKDIKTGYIQLTAKYRAMNEILASTCTFDAQKNIDESLEPLIRQVGDYSWWKKNYKKM
;
A
#
# COMPACT_ATOMS: atom_id res chain seq x y z
N MET A 1 3.31 -30.63 -20.44
CA MET A 1 2.04 -30.03 -20.01
C MET A 1 1.13 -29.99 -21.22
N THR A 2 0.07 -30.77 -21.19
CA THR A 2 -0.98 -30.78 -22.24
C THR A 2 -1.91 -29.58 -22.06
N ARG A 3 -2.77 -29.33 -23.05
CA ARG A 3 -3.78 -28.25 -22.98
C ARG A 3 -4.75 -28.50 -21.83
N GLU A 4 -5.19 -29.73 -21.67
CA GLU A 4 -6.14 -30.15 -20.65
C GLU A 4 -5.52 -30.01 -19.26
N GLU A 5 -4.26 -30.46 -19.08
CA GLU A 5 -3.50 -30.25 -17.84
C GLU A 5 -3.31 -28.76 -17.52
N PHE A 6 -3.09 -27.92 -18.54
CA PHE A 6 -2.95 -26.47 -18.38
C PHE A 6 -4.28 -25.82 -17.95
N LEU A 7 -5.40 -26.18 -18.60
CA LEU A 7 -6.72 -25.67 -18.26
C LEU A 7 -7.16 -26.14 -16.87
N GLU A 8 -6.96 -27.43 -16.56
CA GLU A 8 -7.24 -27.99 -15.24
C GLU A 8 -6.42 -27.29 -14.16
N LYS A 9 -5.13 -27.05 -14.41
CA LYS A 9 -4.28 -26.28 -13.49
C LYS A 9 -4.78 -24.85 -13.29
N ILE A 10 -5.28 -24.17 -14.32
CA ILE A 10 -5.87 -22.82 -14.20
C ILE A 10 -7.15 -22.87 -13.36
N PHE A 11 -8.10 -23.73 -13.71
CA PHE A 11 -9.41 -23.78 -13.05
C PHE A 11 -9.36 -24.34 -11.62
N ASN A 12 -8.36 -25.16 -11.30
CA ASN A 12 -8.18 -25.73 -9.96
C ASN A 12 -7.20 -24.93 -9.07
N SER A 13 -6.58 -23.85 -9.58
CA SER A 13 -5.65 -22.99 -8.81
C SER A 13 -6.33 -22.05 -7.80
N ASN A 14 -7.63 -22.20 -7.56
CA ASN A 14 -8.54 -21.28 -6.86
C ASN A 14 -8.18 -20.89 -5.40
N ASN A 15 -7.02 -21.29 -4.86
CA ASN A 15 -6.67 -21.05 -3.45
C ASN A 15 -5.21 -20.63 -3.19
N SER A 16 -4.41 -20.24 -4.18
CA SER A 16 -3.07 -19.71 -3.87
C SER A 16 -3.15 -18.24 -3.42
N SER A 17 -3.35 -17.98 -2.14
CA SER A 17 -3.03 -16.67 -1.57
C SER A 17 -1.51 -16.52 -1.52
N VAL A 18 -0.97 -15.57 -2.27
CA VAL A 18 0.43 -15.17 -2.11
C VAL A 18 0.45 -14.06 -1.07
N VAL A 19 0.74 -14.42 0.18
CA VAL A 19 1.02 -13.44 1.24
C VAL A 19 2.32 -12.75 0.89
N GLY A 20 2.27 -11.42 0.73
CA GLY A 20 3.45 -10.62 0.44
C GLY A 20 3.96 -9.80 1.62
N SER A 21 3.44 -10.05 2.82
CA SER A 21 3.79 -9.34 4.04
C SER A 21 5.30 -9.41 4.26
N PHE A 22 5.94 -8.25 4.24
CA PHE A 22 7.36 -8.10 4.43
C PHE A 22 7.63 -7.29 5.70
N VAL A 23 8.66 -7.69 6.44
CA VAL A 23 9.21 -6.92 7.55
C VAL A 23 10.70 -6.79 7.35
N SER A 24 11.17 -5.55 7.21
CA SER A 24 12.59 -5.22 7.32
C SER A 24 12.79 -4.22 8.45
N SER A 25 13.71 -4.55 9.35
CA SER A 25 14.24 -3.64 10.35
C SER A 25 15.46 -2.90 9.79
N VAL A 26 15.25 -2.10 8.74
CA VAL A 26 16.31 -1.22 8.23
C VAL A 26 16.46 -0.04 9.17
N THR A 27 17.58 0.03 9.87
CA THR A 27 17.81 1.04 10.91
C THR A 27 18.67 2.21 10.45
N ASP A 28 19.28 2.15 9.27
CA ASP A 28 20.16 3.19 8.76
C ASP A 28 20.20 3.26 7.23
N LYS A 29 20.78 4.35 6.72
CA LYS A 29 20.90 4.66 5.28
C LYS A 29 21.78 3.68 4.52
N GLU A 30 22.70 2.98 5.16
CA GLU A 30 23.55 2.00 4.49
C GLU A 30 22.80 0.68 4.34
N GLY A 31 22.00 0.30 5.33
CA GLY A 31 21.19 -0.91 5.36
C GLY A 31 20.18 -0.98 4.22
N ILE A 32 19.57 0.15 3.81
CA ILE A 32 18.61 0.13 2.69
C ILE A 32 19.28 -0.23 1.36
N ASN A 33 20.56 0.10 1.20
CA ASN A 33 21.31 -0.17 -0.01
C ASN A 33 21.58 -1.67 -0.17
N LEU A 34 21.70 -2.39 0.95
CA LEU A 34 21.98 -3.82 0.97
C LEU A 34 20.74 -4.70 0.72
N ILE A 35 19.53 -4.14 0.83
CA ILE A 35 18.29 -4.90 0.65
C ILE A 35 17.73 -4.62 -0.76
N PRO A 36 17.72 -5.61 -1.67
CA PRO A 36 17.16 -5.42 -3.01
C PRO A 36 15.69 -5.01 -2.97
N LEU A 37 15.25 -4.19 -3.93
CA LEU A 37 13.84 -3.82 -4.07
C LEU A 37 12.92 -5.04 -4.20
N SER A 38 13.38 -6.09 -4.88
CA SER A 38 12.66 -7.36 -4.99
C SER A 38 12.41 -8.00 -3.62
N THR A 39 13.33 -7.86 -2.67
CA THR A 39 13.14 -8.30 -1.29
C THR A 39 12.14 -7.41 -0.55
N ILE A 40 12.27 -6.08 -0.67
CA ILE A 40 11.36 -5.10 -0.01
C ILE A 40 9.91 -5.35 -0.41
N LEU A 41 9.66 -5.58 -1.71
CA LEU A 41 8.32 -5.76 -2.26
C LEU A 41 7.88 -7.23 -2.33
N ASN A 42 8.73 -8.18 -1.95
CA ASN A 42 8.53 -9.62 -2.15
C ASN A 42 8.18 -9.98 -3.62
N LEU A 43 8.98 -9.50 -4.56
CA LEU A 43 8.84 -9.78 -5.99
C LEU A 43 9.51 -11.11 -6.35
N ASP A 44 8.74 -12.01 -6.97
CA ASP A 44 9.26 -13.19 -7.66
C ASP A 44 10.11 -12.79 -8.87
N THR A 45 11.44 -12.83 -8.71
CA THR A 45 12.40 -12.44 -9.74
C THR A 45 12.40 -13.37 -10.96
N ASN A 46 11.78 -14.55 -10.86
CA ASN A 46 11.63 -15.46 -12.00
C ASN A 46 10.63 -14.93 -13.05
N ARG A 47 9.77 -13.98 -12.67
CA ARG A 47 8.81 -13.33 -13.57
C ARG A 47 9.40 -12.17 -14.37
N PHE A 48 10.67 -11.82 -14.13
CA PHE A 48 11.36 -10.79 -14.91
C PHE A 48 12.04 -11.39 -16.14
N LEU A 49 11.89 -10.71 -17.27
CA LEU A 49 12.70 -10.93 -18.47
C LEU A 49 14.18 -10.73 -18.17
N LYS A 50 15.04 -11.31 -19.01
CA LYS A 50 16.50 -11.25 -18.86
C LYS A 50 16.99 -9.81 -18.78
N GLU A 51 16.49 -8.95 -19.65
CA GLU A 51 16.83 -7.53 -19.72
C GLU A 51 16.31 -6.76 -18.50
N GLY A 52 15.12 -7.12 -18.00
CA GLY A 52 14.59 -6.57 -16.75
C GLY A 52 15.49 -6.86 -15.55
N LYS A 53 16.10 -8.05 -15.48
CA LYS A 53 17.09 -8.39 -14.46
C LYS A 53 18.35 -7.53 -14.57
N ILE A 54 18.82 -7.26 -15.78
CA ILE A 54 19.96 -6.34 -16.00
C ILE A 54 19.63 -4.93 -15.49
N ILE A 55 18.40 -4.44 -15.72
CA ILE A 55 17.98 -3.15 -15.16
C ILE A 55 18.01 -3.17 -13.64
N ILE A 56 17.50 -4.22 -13.01
CA ILE A 56 17.55 -4.37 -11.55
C ILE A 56 19.00 -4.35 -11.08
N ASP A 57 19.91 -5.09 -11.73
CA ASP A 57 21.31 -5.13 -11.37
C ASP A 57 21.97 -3.73 -11.46
N ILE A 58 21.67 -2.96 -12.52
CA ILE A 58 22.11 -1.57 -12.66
C ILE A 58 21.58 -0.73 -11.48
N LEU A 59 20.27 -0.78 -11.21
CA LEU A 59 19.67 0.06 -10.17
C LEU A 59 20.16 -0.28 -8.75
N GLU A 60 20.45 -1.56 -8.47
CA GLU A 60 20.88 -2.01 -7.15
C GLU A 60 22.40 -1.93 -6.94
N SER A 61 23.20 -2.15 -7.97
CA SER A 61 24.66 -2.41 -7.83
C SER A 61 25.55 -1.36 -8.49
N ASP A 62 25.07 -0.61 -9.48
CA ASP A 62 25.90 0.38 -10.19
C ASP A 62 26.02 1.66 -9.35
N GLU A 63 27.19 1.88 -8.75
CA GLU A 63 27.46 3.05 -7.93
C GLU A 63 27.56 4.35 -8.75
N ASP A 64 27.88 4.25 -10.04
CA ASP A 64 28.02 5.37 -10.96
C ASP A 64 26.69 5.75 -11.63
N PHE A 65 25.60 5.04 -11.33
CA PHE A 65 24.28 5.33 -11.89
C PHE A 65 23.82 6.75 -11.50
N PRO A 66 23.56 7.66 -12.46
CA PRO A 66 23.33 9.08 -12.17
C PRO A 66 22.12 9.40 -11.28
N TYR A 67 21.16 8.47 -11.16
CA TYR A 67 19.94 8.63 -10.38
C TYR A 67 19.88 7.72 -9.15
N ARG A 68 21.03 7.21 -8.70
CA ARG A 68 21.13 6.30 -7.55
C ARG A 68 20.47 6.88 -6.29
N ASP A 69 20.70 8.15 -5.96
CA ASP A 69 20.08 8.80 -4.80
C ASP A 69 18.55 8.82 -4.87
N LEU A 70 18.00 9.08 -6.06
CA LEU A 70 16.55 9.06 -6.28
C LEU A 70 15.98 7.64 -6.16
N TYR A 71 16.73 6.63 -6.57
CA TYR A 71 16.33 5.22 -6.44
C TYR A 71 16.38 4.78 -4.97
N GLN A 72 17.42 5.16 -4.23
CA GLN A 72 17.51 4.93 -2.78
C GLN A 72 16.38 5.64 -2.03
N SER A 73 16.06 6.89 -2.39
CA SER A 73 14.91 7.62 -1.87
C SER A 73 13.59 6.88 -2.16
N LEU A 74 13.44 6.30 -3.35
CA LEU A 74 12.28 5.48 -3.68
C LEU A 74 12.20 4.23 -2.80
N LYS A 75 13.31 3.52 -2.56
CA LYS A 75 13.34 2.35 -1.65
C LYS A 75 12.87 2.73 -0.26
N TRP A 76 13.33 3.86 0.28
CA TRP A 76 12.85 4.37 1.57
C TRP A 76 11.35 4.68 1.58
N LYS A 77 10.84 5.32 0.53
CA LYS A 77 9.40 5.61 0.40
C LYS A 77 8.55 4.35 0.31
N ILE A 78 9.02 3.32 -0.39
CA ILE A 78 8.34 2.03 -0.47
C ILE A 78 8.38 1.32 0.89
N SER A 79 9.53 1.28 1.55
CA SER A 79 9.65 0.74 2.91
C SER A 79 8.74 1.46 3.89
N SER A 80 8.65 2.79 3.80
CA SER A 80 7.73 3.61 4.59
C SER A 80 6.27 3.20 4.34
N LEU A 81 5.87 3.07 3.08
CA LEU A 81 4.51 2.64 2.73
C LEU A 81 4.19 1.27 3.34
N ILE A 82 5.13 0.32 3.27
CA ILE A 82 4.97 -1.01 3.87
C ILE A 82 4.85 -0.93 5.40
N ASN A 83 5.61 -0.04 6.05
CA ASN A 83 5.64 0.06 7.50
C ASN A 83 4.45 0.84 8.09
N ILE A 84 3.78 1.70 7.31
CA ILE A 84 2.61 2.47 7.75
C ILE A 84 1.48 1.58 8.29
N GLN A 85 1.33 0.34 7.79
CA GLN A 85 0.27 -0.57 8.24
C GLN A 85 0.29 -0.85 9.74
N ASP A 86 1.45 -0.70 10.40
CA ASP A 86 1.59 -0.92 11.84
C ASP A 86 0.93 0.20 12.66
N ALA A 87 0.62 1.35 12.04
CA ALA A 87 -0.15 2.42 12.63
C ALA A 87 -1.66 2.30 12.35
N PHE A 88 -2.10 1.28 11.61
CA PHE A 88 -3.53 1.09 11.35
C PHE A 88 -4.26 0.66 12.62
N SER A 89 -5.19 1.50 13.06
CA SER A 89 -5.88 1.32 14.33
C SER A 89 -6.67 0.01 14.41
N GLY A 90 -6.62 -0.64 15.58
CA GLY A 90 -7.38 -1.84 15.92
C GLY A 90 -8.81 -1.58 16.38
N ILE A 91 -9.38 -0.39 16.14
CA ILE A 91 -10.64 0.06 16.75
C ILE A 91 -11.81 -0.86 16.34
N VAL A 92 -12.57 -1.29 17.34
CA VAL A 92 -13.79 -2.09 17.19
C VAL A 92 -14.99 -1.17 17.44
N PHE A 93 -15.83 -0.98 16.42
CA PHE A 93 -17.07 -0.20 16.52
C PHE A 93 -18.26 -1.07 16.94
N GLU A 94 -19.35 -0.46 17.38
CA GLU A 94 -20.55 -1.17 17.86
C GLU A 94 -21.18 -2.09 16.81
N ASP A 95 -21.08 -1.72 15.52
CA ASP A 95 -21.60 -2.49 14.40
C ASP A 95 -20.61 -3.53 13.85
N TYR A 96 -19.68 -3.98 14.71
CA TYR A 96 -18.67 -4.96 14.39
C TYR A 96 -19.24 -6.21 13.73
N SER A 97 -18.62 -6.61 12.62
CA SER A 97 -18.67 -7.96 12.11
C SER A 97 -17.26 -8.40 11.70
N HIS A 98 -16.97 -9.69 11.88
CA HIS A 98 -15.68 -10.27 11.50
C HIS A 98 -15.34 -9.97 10.02
N GLU A 99 -16.32 -10.07 9.13
CA GLU A 99 -16.16 -9.82 7.69
C GLU A 99 -15.71 -8.37 7.40
N VAL A 100 -16.40 -7.38 7.97
CA VAL A 100 -16.11 -5.98 7.67
C VAL A 100 -14.84 -5.51 8.37
N PHE A 101 -14.58 -5.97 9.59
CA PHE A 101 -13.34 -5.69 10.29
C PHE A 101 -12.12 -6.28 9.56
N SER A 102 -12.25 -7.49 9.01
CA SER A 102 -11.19 -8.12 8.20
C SER A 102 -10.91 -7.34 6.92
N SER A 103 -11.94 -6.70 6.36
CA SER A 103 -11.85 -5.94 5.12
C SER A 103 -11.34 -4.50 5.28
N LYS A 104 -11.08 -4.03 6.52
CA LYS A 104 -10.76 -2.61 6.79
C LYS A 104 -9.49 -2.11 6.10
N SER A 105 -8.55 -3.02 5.84
CA SER A 105 -7.26 -2.74 5.19
C SER A 105 -7.24 -3.21 3.73
N TYR A 106 -8.38 -3.61 3.17
CA TYR A 106 -8.50 -4.12 1.81
C TYR A 106 -7.82 -3.21 0.79
N PHE A 107 -8.14 -1.91 0.82
CA PHE A 107 -7.61 -0.99 -0.18
C PHE A 107 -6.11 -0.77 -0.09
N TYR A 108 -5.56 -0.81 1.13
CA TYR A 108 -4.12 -0.75 1.34
C TYR A 108 -3.39 -1.94 0.71
N TYR A 109 -3.85 -3.18 0.97
CA TYR A 109 -3.19 -4.37 0.44
C TYR A 109 -3.35 -4.50 -1.08
N GLU A 110 -4.50 -4.12 -1.63
CA GLU A 110 -4.66 -3.97 -3.08
C GLU A 110 -3.73 -2.88 -3.65
N GLY A 111 -3.54 -1.78 -2.92
CA GLY A 111 -2.53 -0.77 -3.24
C GLY A 111 -1.11 -1.35 -3.29
N LEU A 112 -0.71 -2.17 -2.32
CA LEU A 112 0.58 -2.86 -2.32
C LEU A 112 0.70 -3.86 -3.48
N HIS A 113 -0.37 -4.58 -3.80
CA HIS A 113 -0.40 -5.49 -4.95
C HIS A 113 -0.20 -4.72 -6.26
N LEU A 114 -0.92 -3.61 -6.46
CA LEU A 114 -0.74 -2.72 -7.61
C LEU A 114 0.68 -2.17 -7.70
N LEU A 115 1.32 -1.86 -6.56
CA LEU A 115 2.71 -1.43 -6.54
C LEU A 115 3.66 -2.55 -7.03
N ARG A 116 3.42 -3.81 -6.68
CA ARG A 116 4.19 -4.94 -7.21
C ARG A 116 3.98 -5.10 -8.73
N GLU A 117 2.73 -5.05 -9.17
CA GLU A 117 2.35 -5.12 -10.60
C GLU A 117 2.98 -3.98 -11.41
N TYR A 118 3.11 -2.79 -10.84
CA TYR A 118 3.83 -1.68 -11.45
C TYR A 118 5.28 -2.05 -11.80
N PHE A 119 6.00 -2.67 -10.87
CA PHE A 119 7.37 -3.11 -11.10
C PHE A 119 7.45 -4.31 -12.06
N TYR A 120 6.53 -5.27 -11.97
CA TYR A 120 6.43 -6.35 -12.96
C TYR A 120 6.21 -5.81 -14.36
N CYS A 121 5.33 -4.82 -14.53
CA CYS A 121 5.11 -4.19 -15.82
C CYS A 121 6.36 -3.44 -16.29
N GLY A 122 6.96 -2.61 -15.44
CA GLY A 122 8.11 -1.79 -15.81
C GLY A 122 9.34 -2.61 -16.19
N PHE A 123 9.75 -3.57 -15.35
CA PHE A 123 10.91 -4.42 -15.62
C PHE A 123 10.72 -5.35 -16.82
N ASN A 124 9.47 -5.65 -17.20
CA ASN A 124 9.16 -6.40 -18.41
C ASN A 124 8.85 -5.50 -19.62
N ASN A 125 9.19 -4.21 -19.55
CA ASN A 125 9.03 -3.21 -20.62
C ASN A 125 7.56 -2.92 -21.03
N TYR A 126 6.59 -3.20 -20.15
CA TYR A 126 5.19 -2.81 -20.31
C TYR A 126 4.91 -1.42 -19.71
N LEU A 127 5.64 -0.41 -20.19
CA LEU A 127 5.66 0.93 -19.58
C LEU A 127 4.29 1.62 -19.56
N SER A 128 3.48 1.37 -20.58
CA SER A 128 2.08 1.82 -20.62
C SER A 128 1.28 1.29 -19.43
N ALA A 129 1.30 -0.03 -19.25
CA ALA A 129 0.56 -0.69 -18.18
C ALA A 129 1.04 -0.19 -16.82
N ALA A 130 2.35 -0.04 -16.63
CA ALA A 130 2.91 0.57 -15.43
C ALA A 130 2.32 1.98 -15.16
N GLN A 131 2.25 2.85 -16.16
CA GLN A 131 1.66 4.19 -16.00
C GLN A 131 0.16 4.17 -15.70
N HIS A 132 -0.60 3.23 -16.27
CA HIS A 132 -2.01 3.04 -15.93
C HIS A 132 -2.20 2.60 -14.47
N ILE A 133 -1.35 1.68 -14.00
CA ILE A 133 -1.39 1.16 -12.63
C ILE A 133 -1.18 2.26 -11.59
N LEU A 134 -0.33 3.26 -11.86
CA LEU A 134 -0.08 4.36 -10.92
C LEU A 134 -1.35 5.13 -10.51
N ARG A 135 -2.29 5.32 -11.44
CA ARG A 135 -3.55 5.99 -11.11
C ARG A 135 -4.35 5.15 -10.12
N THR A 136 -4.56 3.89 -10.45
CA THR A 136 -5.31 2.95 -9.61
C THR A 136 -4.65 2.82 -8.24
N PHE A 137 -3.32 2.75 -8.18
CA PHE A 137 -2.55 2.75 -6.94
C PHE A 137 -2.87 3.95 -6.03
N ILE A 138 -2.89 5.17 -6.57
CA ILE A 138 -3.26 6.37 -5.80
C ILE A 138 -4.72 6.27 -5.33
N GLU A 139 -5.63 5.89 -6.22
CA GLU A 139 -7.06 5.85 -5.92
C GLU A 139 -7.39 4.83 -4.81
N PHE A 140 -6.72 3.68 -4.79
CA PHE A 140 -6.84 2.71 -3.70
C PHE A 140 -6.32 3.25 -2.38
N ASN A 141 -5.16 3.90 -2.36
CA ASN A 141 -4.64 4.49 -1.13
C ASN A 141 -5.47 5.68 -0.61
N ILE A 142 -6.09 6.46 -1.51
CA ILE A 142 -7.07 7.49 -1.14
C ILE A 142 -8.30 6.84 -0.51
N LYS A 143 -8.80 5.72 -1.06
CA LYS A 143 -9.94 4.98 -0.48
C LYS A 143 -9.61 4.44 0.90
N GLN A 144 -8.41 3.88 1.11
CA GLN A 144 -7.98 3.41 2.44
C GLN A 144 -8.12 4.54 3.47
N ASN A 145 -7.47 5.67 3.20
CA ASN A 145 -7.47 6.84 4.07
C ASN A 145 -8.88 7.42 4.28
N TYR A 146 -9.68 7.48 3.22
CA TYR A 146 -11.05 7.96 3.28
C TYR A 146 -11.94 7.07 4.15
N PHE A 147 -11.94 5.74 3.91
CA PHE A 147 -12.81 4.83 4.64
C PHE A 147 -12.40 4.70 6.11
N ASP A 148 -11.11 4.68 6.43
CA ASP A 148 -10.65 4.75 7.81
C ASP A 148 -11.15 6.03 8.50
N PHE A 149 -10.96 7.19 7.86
CA PHE A 149 -11.41 8.48 8.39
C PHE A 149 -12.93 8.53 8.62
N VAL A 150 -13.76 8.18 7.62
CA VAL A 150 -15.21 8.30 7.77
C VAL A 150 -15.79 7.26 8.73
N CYS A 151 -15.16 6.08 8.87
CA CYS A 151 -15.61 5.10 9.86
C CYS A 151 -15.28 5.56 11.29
N LYS A 152 -14.09 6.15 11.51
CA LYS A 152 -13.73 6.79 12.80
C LYS A 152 -14.67 7.95 13.14
N GLN A 153 -14.93 8.85 12.18
CA GLN A 153 -15.86 9.98 12.38
C GLN A 153 -17.29 9.55 12.69
N GLN A 154 -17.77 8.45 12.09
CA GLN A 154 -19.12 7.93 12.32
C GLN A 154 -19.18 6.88 13.44
N ASN A 155 -18.05 6.55 14.06
CA ASN A 155 -17.91 5.46 15.02
C ASN A 155 -18.58 4.15 14.54
N SER A 156 -18.43 3.83 13.24
CA SER A 156 -19.19 2.75 12.59
C SER A 156 -18.54 2.29 11.28
N PHE A 157 -18.61 0.98 11.01
CA PHE A 157 -18.18 0.38 9.75
C PHE A 157 -19.21 0.45 8.61
N LYS A 158 -20.41 1.03 8.84
CA LYS A 158 -21.47 1.19 7.83
C LYS A 158 -21.00 1.80 6.51
N PRO A 159 -20.14 2.85 6.46
CA PRO A 159 -19.68 3.41 5.19
C PRO A 159 -18.91 2.39 4.34
N LEU A 160 -18.00 1.65 4.96
CA LEU A 160 -17.22 0.60 4.29
C LEU A 160 -18.13 -0.55 3.85
N LYS A 161 -19.02 -1.02 4.74
CA LYS A 161 -19.98 -2.08 4.43
C LYS A 161 -20.87 -1.72 3.23
N LYS A 162 -21.32 -0.46 3.15
CA LYS A 162 -22.09 0.03 2.01
C LYS A 162 -21.28 0.03 0.72
N TYR A 163 -20.01 0.42 0.77
CA TYR A 163 -19.13 0.36 -0.39
C TYR A 163 -18.92 -1.09 -0.86
N LEU A 164 -18.59 -2.01 0.05
CA LEU A 164 -18.33 -3.41 -0.29
C LEU A 164 -19.56 -4.06 -0.94
N LYS A 165 -20.77 -3.64 -0.55
CA LYS A 165 -22.02 -4.09 -1.15
C LYS A 165 -22.33 -3.46 -2.51
N ASP A 166 -22.24 -2.13 -2.61
CA ASP A 166 -22.78 -1.38 -3.75
C ASP A 166 -21.71 -0.97 -4.78
N GLY A 167 -20.42 -1.08 -4.45
CA GLY A 167 -19.28 -0.60 -5.24
C GLY A 167 -19.18 0.92 -5.39
N LYS A 168 -20.08 1.68 -4.74
CA LYS A 168 -20.22 3.13 -4.94
C LYS A 168 -19.37 3.92 -3.94
N SER A 169 -18.52 4.81 -4.46
CA SER A 169 -17.74 5.75 -3.67
C SER A 169 -17.76 7.15 -4.30
N PRO A 170 -17.50 8.23 -3.54
CA PRO A 170 -17.24 9.54 -4.12
C PRO A 170 -16.01 9.52 -5.03
N SER A 171 -15.81 10.57 -5.84
CA SER A 171 -14.58 10.70 -6.62
C SER A 171 -13.35 10.83 -5.73
N SER A 172 -12.17 10.42 -6.20
CA SER A 172 -10.93 10.44 -5.42
C SER A 172 -10.56 11.83 -4.89
N ILE A 173 -10.84 12.89 -5.65
CA ILE A 173 -10.65 14.27 -5.19
C ILE A 173 -11.61 14.62 -4.06
N LYS A 174 -12.88 14.21 -4.16
CA LYS A 174 -13.87 14.44 -3.10
C LYS A 174 -13.48 13.68 -1.84
N MET A 175 -13.06 12.42 -1.97
CA MET A 175 -12.55 11.60 -0.86
C MET A 175 -11.32 12.24 -0.19
N ALA A 176 -10.32 12.66 -0.98
CA ALA A 176 -9.12 13.34 -0.46
C ALA A 176 -9.47 14.64 0.28
N ASN A 177 -10.40 15.44 -0.25
CA ASN A 177 -10.87 16.64 0.43
C ASN A 177 -11.65 16.35 1.71
N THR A 178 -12.22 15.16 1.88
CA THR A 178 -12.95 14.76 3.09
C THR A 178 -12.02 14.38 4.23
N PHE A 179 -10.99 13.57 3.99
CA PHE A 179 -10.11 13.11 5.08
C PHE A 179 -8.95 14.07 5.37
N LEU A 180 -8.48 14.84 4.37
CA LEU A 180 -7.42 15.82 4.60
C LEU A 180 -8.00 17.05 5.30
N PRO A 181 -7.38 17.56 6.37
CA PRO A 181 -7.91 18.68 7.14
C PRO A 181 -7.99 19.95 6.31
N ASP A 182 -8.87 20.85 6.71
CA ASP A 182 -8.94 22.19 6.14
C ASP A 182 -7.91 23.08 6.83
N GLY A 183 -7.01 23.68 6.05
CA GLY A 183 -5.91 24.48 6.59
C GLY A 183 -4.79 24.72 5.59
N SER A 184 -3.87 25.60 5.94
CA SER A 184 -2.69 25.90 5.13
C SER A 184 -1.79 24.68 4.93
N PHE A 185 -1.68 23.80 5.95
CA PHE A 185 -0.83 22.61 5.92
C PHE A 185 -1.23 21.60 4.84
N ALA A 186 -2.51 21.21 4.77
CA ALA A 186 -2.97 20.18 3.83
C ALA A 186 -3.31 20.74 2.42
N LYS A 187 -3.43 22.05 2.25
CA LYS A 187 -3.79 22.68 0.96
C LYS A 187 -2.79 22.37 -0.17
N PRO A 188 -1.46 22.43 0.02
CA PRO A 188 -0.49 21.98 -0.98
C PRO A 188 -0.66 20.50 -1.35
N ILE A 189 -0.95 19.64 -0.38
CA ILE A 189 -1.13 18.19 -0.60
C ILE A 189 -2.39 17.94 -1.43
N LYS A 190 -3.53 18.53 -1.06
CA LYS A 190 -4.79 18.50 -1.84
C LYS A 190 -4.54 18.94 -3.29
N LYS A 191 -3.80 20.05 -3.49
CA LYS A 191 -3.48 20.56 -4.84
C LYS A 191 -2.60 19.58 -5.63
N LYS A 192 -1.57 19.00 -5.00
CA LYS A 192 -0.68 18.04 -5.65
C LYS A 192 -1.42 16.76 -6.06
N ILE A 193 -2.29 16.23 -5.19
CA ILE A 193 -3.17 15.09 -5.52
C ILE A 193 -4.02 15.41 -6.76
N GLN A 194 -4.66 16.59 -6.79
CA GLN A 194 -5.46 17.01 -7.93
C GLN A 194 -4.66 17.08 -9.23
N LEU A 195 -3.46 17.66 -9.19
CA LEU A 195 -2.59 17.78 -10.36
C LEU A 195 -2.10 16.41 -10.86
N ILE A 196 -1.67 15.52 -9.96
CA ILE A 196 -1.18 14.18 -10.33
C ILE A 196 -2.31 13.35 -10.93
N LEU A 197 -3.49 13.31 -10.30
CA LEU A 197 -4.63 12.56 -10.83
C LEU A 197 -5.10 13.11 -12.19
N ALA A 198 -5.12 14.43 -12.36
CA ALA A 198 -5.44 15.05 -13.65
C ALA A 198 -4.38 14.70 -14.72
N ASN A 199 -3.09 14.73 -14.36
CA ASN A 199 -2.01 14.37 -15.28
C ASN A 199 -2.11 12.91 -15.72
N LEU A 200 -2.20 11.97 -14.77
CA LEU A 200 -2.35 10.54 -15.05
C LEU A 200 -3.60 10.26 -15.89
N SER A 201 -4.72 10.95 -15.61
CA SER A 201 -5.92 10.84 -16.43
C SER A 201 -5.67 11.22 -17.89
N ASN A 202 -4.89 12.28 -18.14
CA ASN A 202 -4.58 12.77 -19.48
C ASN A 202 -3.47 12.00 -20.20
N THR A 203 -2.61 11.29 -19.46
CA THR A 203 -1.45 10.59 -20.03
C THR A 203 -1.63 9.08 -20.14
N SER A 204 -2.46 8.46 -19.29
CA SER A 204 -2.75 7.02 -19.36
C SER A 204 -4.18 6.77 -19.84
N SER A 205 -5.20 7.16 -19.07
CA SER A 205 -6.60 6.83 -19.37
C SER A 205 -7.18 7.50 -20.64
N HIS A 206 -6.76 8.74 -20.90
CA HIS A 206 -7.30 9.61 -21.95
C HIS A 206 -6.17 10.27 -22.74
N ALA A 207 -5.20 9.47 -23.21
CA ALA A 207 -4.05 9.91 -23.98
C ALA A 207 -4.41 10.37 -25.41
N TYR A 208 -5.36 11.29 -25.55
CA TYR A 208 -5.86 11.79 -26.83
C TYR A 208 -4.94 12.84 -27.47
N LYS A 209 -4.01 13.42 -26.70
CA LYS A 209 -3.04 14.37 -27.24
C LYS A 209 -1.90 13.62 -27.94
N PRO A 210 -1.45 14.04 -29.14
CA PRO A 210 -0.35 13.39 -29.85
C PRO A 210 0.93 13.24 -29.02
N ILE A 211 1.26 14.21 -28.16
CA ILE A 211 2.41 14.14 -27.24
C ILE A 211 2.28 13.04 -26.17
N ASN A 212 1.09 12.50 -25.96
CA ASN A 212 0.82 11.37 -25.07
C ASN A 212 0.61 10.07 -25.87
N SER A 213 0.69 10.13 -27.21
CA SER A 213 0.51 8.96 -28.07
C SER A 213 1.63 7.96 -27.83
N MET A 214 1.26 6.76 -27.38
CA MET A 214 2.22 5.68 -27.19
C MET A 214 2.89 5.24 -28.49
N ARG A 215 2.16 5.33 -29.61
CA ARG A 215 2.70 5.02 -30.95
C ARG A 215 3.64 6.11 -31.46
N GLY A 216 3.33 7.38 -31.18
CA GLY A 216 4.13 8.54 -31.61
C GLY A 216 5.42 8.73 -30.82
N ASN A 217 5.43 8.33 -29.54
CA ASN A 217 6.60 8.43 -28.66
C ASN A 217 7.44 7.16 -28.59
N GLY A 218 7.15 6.13 -29.40
CA GLY A 218 7.88 4.86 -29.33
C GLY A 218 7.66 4.09 -28.02
N LYS A 219 6.63 4.38 -27.23
CA LYS A 219 6.34 3.63 -25.97
C LYS A 219 5.72 2.24 -26.19
N LEU A 220 5.46 1.90 -27.46
CA LEU A 220 5.22 0.54 -27.96
C LEU A 220 6.50 -0.03 -28.60
N GLN A 221 7.68 0.33 -28.09
CA GLN A 221 8.92 -0.34 -28.44
C GLN A 221 9.04 -1.63 -27.64
N HIS A 222 9.24 -2.74 -28.33
CA HIS A 222 9.64 -3.99 -27.69
C HIS A 222 11.12 -3.96 -27.24
N GLU A 223 11.84 -2.91 -27.62
CA GLU A 223 13.23 -2.65 -27.25
C GLU A 223 13.30 -1.88 -25.93
N TYR A 224 14.36 -2.14 -25.17
CA TYR A 224 14.66 -1.43 -23.93
C TYR A 224 15.28 -0.06 -24.26
N SER A 225 14.83 0.98 -23.56
CA SER A 225 15.28 2.35 -23.75
C SER A 225 15.59 3.03 -22.41
N MET A 226 16.04 4.28 -22.44
CA MET A 226 16.20 5.08 -21.23
C MET A 226 14.88 5.21 -20.44
N ASP A 227 13.74 5.29 -21.12
CA ASP A 227 12.42 5.30 -20.47
C ASP A 227 12.19 4.00 -19.69
N THR A 228 12.72 2.86 -20.16
CA THR A 228 12.61 1.56 -19.48
C THR A 228 13.48 1.50 -18.22
N ILE A 229 14.66 2.11 -18.22
CA ILE A 229 15.51 2.18 -17.01
C ILE A 229 14.90 3.16 -15.99
N LEU A 230 14.31 4.26 -16.47
CA LEU A 230 13.86 5.38 -15.64
C LEU A 230 12.36 5.35 -15.28
N PHE A 231 11.62 4.30 -15.65
CA PHE A 231 10.17 4.26 -15.47
C PHE A 231 9.75 4.56 -14.02
N TRP A 232 10.50 4.04 -13.04
CA TRP A 232 10.27 4.17 -11.60
C TRP A 232 10.29 5.62 -11.09
N LEU A 233 10.86 6.58 -11.83
CA LEU A 233 10.83 8.00 -11.45
C LEU A 233 9.38 8.53 -11.35
N SER A 234 8.47 8.03 -12.19
CA SER A 234 7.06 8.42 -12.14
C SER A 234 6.41 8.01 -10.82
N LEU A 235 6.76 6.82 -10.31
CA LEU A 235 6.35 6.35 -9.00
C LEU A 235 6.96 7.21 -7.89
N ASN A 236 8.24 7.60 -7.99
CA ASN A 236 8.92 8.39 -6.97
C ASN A 236 8.20 9.72 -6.67
N HIS A 237 7.59 10.35 -7.68
CA HIS A 237 6.76 11.54 -7.50
C HIS A 237 5.36 11.23 -6.95
N THR A 238 4.79 10.12 -7.39
CA THR A 238 3.43 9.69 -7.07
C THR A 238 3.30 9.14 -5.65
N ILE A 239 4.28 8.38 -5.17
CA ILE A 239 4.26 7.77 -3.84
C ILE A 239 4.27 8.83 -2.74
N ASN A 240 4.88 10.00 -2.97
CA ASN A 240 4.88 11.10 -1.99
C ASN A 240 3.45 11.51 -1.58
N ILE A 241 2.51 11.66 -2.53
CA ILE A 241 1.14 12.06 -2.16
C ILE A 241 0.39 10.98 -1.39
N VAL A 242 0.73 9.71 -1.63
CA VAL A 242 0.18 8.57 -0.90
C VAL A 242 0.72 8.59 0.53
N LEU A 243 2.03 8.71 0.70
CA LEU A 243 2.69 8.79 2.00
C LEU A 243 2.21 9.99 2.82
N TRP A 244 2.17 11.18 2.22
CA TRP A 244 1.68 12.38 2.91
C TRP A 244 0.22 12.25 3.38
N SER A 245 -0.62 11.53 2.63
CA SER A 245 -2.00 11.24 3.05
C SER A 245 -2.02 10.37 4.31
N TYR A 246 -1.17 9.34 4.35
CA TYR A 246 -1.01 8.50 5.54
C TYR A 246 -0.39 9.26 6.72
N TYR A 247 0.64 10.09 6.49
CA TYR A 247 1.30 10.86 7.55
C TYR A 247 0.36 11.82 8.25
N ILE A 248 -0.58 12.41 7.53
CA ILE A 248 -1.63 13.26 8.11
C ILE A 248 -2.63 12.43 8.92
N ASN A 249 -3.04 11.27 8.40
CA ASN A 249 -4.08 10.45 9.01
C ASN A 249 -3.59 9.57 10.15
N TYR A 250 -2.28 9.33 10.24
CA TYR A 250 -1.64 8.55 11.29
C TYR A 250 -0.46 9.32 11.88
N PRO A 251 -0.71 10.43 12.62
CA PRO A 251 0.36 11.28 13.13
C PRO A 251 1.30 10.55 14.12
N ILE A 252 0.85 9.44 14.70
CA ILE A 252 1.68 8.56 15.55
C ILE A 252 2.95 8.08 14.83
N LEU A 253 2.98 8.07 13.49
CA LEU A 253 4.13 7.72 12.66
C LEU A 253 5.37 8.61 12.91
N PHE A 254 5.21 9.76 13.56
CA PHE A 254 6.29 10.69 13.91
C PHE A 254 6.64 10.69 15.40
N ASN A 255 6.15 9.69 16.16
CA ASN A 255 6.34 9.61 17.60
C ASN A 255 6.69 8.17 18.02
N PRO A 256 7.92 7.69 17.73
CA PRO A 256 8.34 6.34 18.05
C PRO A 256 8.37 6.11 19.56
N LYS A 257 8.07 4.88 19.97
CA LYS A 257 8.09 4.42 21.36
C LYS A 257 8.87 3.12 21.50
N ASP A 258 9.44 2.92 22.69
CA ASP A 258 9.90 1.61 23.12
C ASP A 258 8.69 0.78 23.58
N ILE A 259 8.07 0.11 22.61
CA ILE A 259 6.82 -0.63 22.83
C ILE A 259 7.03 -1.84 23.74
N PRO A 260 8.04 -2.72 23.50
CA PRO A 260 8.29 -3.86 24.39
C PRO A 260 8.54 -3.44 25.84
N LYS A 261 9.23 -2.31 26.07
CA LYS A 261 9.53 -1.84 27.42
C LYS A 261 8.30 -1.54 28.27
N LYS A 262 7.19 -1.11 27.68
CA LYS A 262 5.94 -0.82 28.42
C LYS A 262 4.95 -1.98 28.41
N PHE A 263 4.93 -2.77 27.34
CA PHE A 263 3.82 -3.69 27.07
C PHE A 263 4.24 -5.15 26.84
N GLY A 264 5.55 -5.43 26.85
CA GLY A 264 6.09 -6.73 26.45
C GLY A 264 5.66 -7.10 25.03
N PHE A 265 5.30 -8.37 24.84
CA PHE A 265 4.79 -8.89 23.56
C PHE A 265 3.26 -8.83 23.42
N SER A 266 2.56 -8.18 24.37
CA SER A 266 1.09 -8.02 24.38
C SER A 266 0.68 -6.55 24.27
N HIS A 267 1.18 -5.86 23.25
CA HIS A 267 1.00 -4.42 23.09
C HIS A 267 -0.26 -4.05 22.29
N PRO A 268 -0.81 -2.83 22.47
CA PRO A 268 -1.93 -2.35 21.67
C PRO A 268 -1.48 -2.09 20.22
N MET A 269 -1.83 -3.01 19.31
CA MET A 269 -1.55 -2.90 17.88
C MET A 269 -2.20 -1.66 17.27
N GLY A 270 -1.44 -0.92 16.45
CA GLY A 270 -1.95 0.28 15.79
C GLY A 270 -1.95 1.55 16.66
N ALA A 271 -1.58 1.46 17.94
CA ALA A 271 -1.56 2.61 18.86
C ALA A 271 -0.18 3.27 18.95
N PHE A 272 0.89 2.54 18.65
CA PHE A 272 2.27 3.03 18.72
C PHE A 272 3.08 2.43 17.58
N ILE A 273 4.14 3.13 17.19
CA ILE A 273 5.20 2.59 16.33
C ILE A 273 6.52 2.57 17.07
N SER A 274 7.44 1.70 16.66
CA SER A 274 8.79 1.65 17.20
C SER A 274 9.80 2.38 16.30
N GLU A 275 11.03 2.46 16.76
CA GLU A 275 12.14 3.10 16.03
C GLU A 275 12.34 2.53 14.62
N PHE A 276 12.15 1.21 14.43
CA PHE A 276 12.42 0.62 13.11
C PHE A 276 11.39 1.04 12.06
N GLN A 277 10.11 1.23 12.44
CA GLN A 277 9.12 1.79 11.51
C GLN A 277 9.44 3.25 11.24
N TYR A 278 9.72 4.01 12.31
CA TYR A 278 10.02 5.43 12.27
C TYR A 278 11.18 5.79 11.36
N GLU A 279 12.27 5.02 11.36
CA GLU A 279 13.42 5.29 10.49
C GLU A 279 13.04 5.28 9.00
N SER A 280 12.14 4.39 8.58
CA SER A 280 11.64 4.42 7.20
C SER A 280 10.78 5.66 6.89
N ILE A 281 10.01 6.16 7.87
CA ILE A 281 9.22 7.39 7.73
C ILE A 281 10.16 8.58 7.57
N LYS A 282 11.11 8.72 8.50
CA LYS A 282 12.09 9.80 8.55
C LYS A 282 12.91 9.89 7.26
N ASN A 283 13.42 8.77 6.76
CA ASN A 283 14.26 8.75 5.55
C ASN A 283 13.46 8.83 4.24
N SER A 284 12.12 8.76 4.28
CA SER A 284 11.28 8.95 3.09
C SER A 284 11.02 10.42 2.73
N LEU A 285 11.29 11.33 3.67
CA LEU A 285 11.07 12.76 3.58
C LEU A 285 12.39 13.54 3.49
N SER A 286 12.31 14.77 2.99
CA SER A 286 13.39 15.74 3.20
C SER A 286 13.42 16.17 4.68
N GLU A 287 14.54 16.70 5.17
CA GLU A 287 14.62 17.17 6.56
C GLU A 287 13.60 18.29 6.85
N GLU A 288 13.38 19.18 5.89
CA GLU A 288 12.39 20.26 5.99
C GLU A 288 10.96 19.70 6.05
N ASP A 289 10.60 18.80 5.14
CA ASP A 289 9.27 18.17 5.15
C ASP A 289 9.07 17.36 6.43
N PHE A 290 10.09 16.63 6.89
CA PHE A 290 10.03 15.82 8.10
C PHE A 290 9.64 16.66 9.31
N LYS A 291 10.33 17.79 9.54
CA LYS A 291 10.02 18.72 10.64
C LYS A 291 8.59 19.25 10.55
N LEU A 292 8.11 19.57 9.34
CA LEU A 292 6.74 20.04 9.15
C LEU A 292 5.69 18.99 9.54
N PHE A 293 5.91 17.72 9.19
CA PHE A 293 5.00 16.64 9.59
C PHE A 293 5.12 16.27 11.06
N GLU A 294 6.33 16.30 11.64
CA GLU A 294 6.58 16.09 13.06
C GLU A 294 5.89 17.18 13.91
N ASP A 295 6.05 18.45 13.56
CA ASP A 295 5.37 19.57 14.22
C ASP A 295 3.85 19.44 14.11
N TYR A 296 3.34 19.07 12.94
CA TYR A 296 1.91 18.78 12.77
C TYR A 296 1.46 17.66 13.72
N ALA A 297 2.20 16.56 13.76
CA ALA A 297 1.85 15.39 14.55
C ALA A 297 1.84 15.65 16.05
N LEU A 298 2.86 16.32 16.59
CA LEU A 298 2.96 16.67 18.01
C LEU A 298 1.83 17.59 18.49
N ASN A 299 1.22 18.34 17.58
CA ASN A 299 0.10 19.22 17.89
C ASN A 299 -1.28 18.53 17.81
N THR A 300 -1.36 17.29 17.32
CA THR A 300 -2.62 16.54 17.27
C THR A 300 -3.02 15.97 18.64
N ASP A 301 -4.32 15.97 18.93
CA ASP A 301 -4.85 15.45 20.19
C ASP A 301 -4.62 13.94 20.33
N GLU A 302 -4.69 13.19 19.22
CA GLU A 302 -4.41 11.75 19.18
C GLU A 302 -3.02 11.43 19.75
N VAL A 303 -1.98 12.12 19.28
CA VAL A 303 -0.60 11.90 19.75
C VAL A 303 -0.42 12.31 21.20
N LYS A 304 -1.06 13.41 21.63
CA LYS A 304 -1.02 13.86 23.03
C LYS A 304 -1.64 12.83 23.97
N SER A 305 -2.84 12.35 23.66
CA SER A 305 -3.53 11.34 24.47
C SER A 305 -2.79 10.00 24.49
N LEU A 306 -2.20 9.58 23.37
CA LEU A 306 -1.38 8.36 23.34
C LEU A 306 -0.07 8.49 24.14
N ASN A 307 0.54 9.68 24.15
CA ASN A 307 1.70 9.97 24.98
C ASN A 307 1.36 9.91 26.47
N GLU A 308 0.23 10.49 26.88
CA GLU A 308 -0.26 10.40 28.26
C GLU A 308 -0.46 8.94 28.67
N PHE A 309 -1.20 8.17 27.86
CA PHE A 309 -1.43 6.75 28.11
C PHE A 309 -0.14 5.92 28.20
N TYR A 310 0.84 6.18 27.32
CA TYR A 310 2.15 5.51 27.34
C TYR A 310 2.94 5.81 28.62
N ASN A 311 2.92 7.07 29.07
CA ASN A 311 3.66 7.53 30.24
C ASN A 311 3.03 7.04 31.56
N GLU A 312 1.73 6.74 31.57
CA GLU A 312 1.04 6.13 32.71
C GLU A 312 1.44 4.67 32.96
N GLN A 313 1.99 3.98 31.95
CA GLN A 313 2.44 2.60 32.10
C GLN A 313 3.82 2.53 32.78
N ASN A 314 4.03 1.55 33.65
CA ASN A 314 5.35 1.30 34.23
C ASN A 314 6.30 0.65 33.22
N ASP A 315 7.60 0.90 33.36
CA ASP A 315 8.62 0.15 32.60
C ASP A 315 8.71 -1.28 33.14
N LEU A 316 8.70 -2.26 32.23
CA LEU A 316 8.92 -3.66 32.52
C LEU A 316 10.43 -3.97 32.51
N SER A 317 10.87 -4.90 33.37
CA SER A 317 12.21 -5.48 33.28
C SER A 317 12.33 -6.46 32.11
N ASP A 318 13.56 -6.80 31.70
CA ASP A 318 13.81 -7.77 30.63
C ASP A 318 13.21 -9.15 30.94
N GLU A 319 13.22 -9.56 32.22
CA GLU A 319 12.58 -10.80 32.68
C GLU A 319 11.06 -10.74 32.54
N GLU A 320 10.45 -9.61 32.92
CA GLU A 320 9.01 -9.40 32.78
C GLU A 320 8.61 -9.40 31.30
N ILE A 321 9.35 -8.70 30.43
CA ILE A 321 9.11 -8.70 28.98
C ILE A 321 9.21 -10.13 28.44
N THR A 322 10.27 -10.86 28.78
CA THR A 322 10.48 -12.24 28.31
C THR A 322 9.36 -13.17 28.78
N SER A 323 8.83 -12.96 30.00
CA SER A 323 7.70 -13.74 30.53
C SER A 323 6.40 -13.58 29.73
N THR A 324 6.25 -12.48 28.99
CA THR A 324 5.08 -12.25 28.13
C THR A 324 5.17 -12.95 26.77
N TRP A 325 6.30 -13.59 26.45
CA TRP A 325 6.47 -14.35 25.21
C TRP A 325 5.68 -15.65 25.26
N ASN A 326 4.69 -15.80 24.38
CA ASN A 326 3.78 -16.94 24.34
C ASN A 326 3.84 -17.75 23.04
N GLU A 327 4.88 -17.56 22.23
CA GLU A 327 5.05 -18.31 20.97
C GLU A 327 5.76 -19.64 21.21
N GLU A 328 5.47 -20.64 20.37
CA GLU A 328 6.05 -21.99 20.47
C GLU A 328 7.58 -22.01 20.31
N LYS A 329 8.12 -21.07 19.51
CA LYS A 329 9.56 -20.96 19.28
C LYS A 329 10.22 -20.18 20.42
N PRO A 330 11.41 -20.60 20.89
CA PRO A 330 12.10 -19.88 21.95
C PRO A 330 12.47 -18.46 21.50
N LEU A 331 12.31 -17.50 22.40
CA LEU A 331 12.71 -16.11 22.19
C LEU A 331 14.24 -16.04 22.06
N LYS A 332 14.73 -15.48 20.96
CA LYS A 332 16.17 -15.24 20.76
C LYS A 332 16.65 -14.01 21.54
N ASP A 333 15.93 -12.90 21.36
CA ASP A 333 16.14 -11.61 22.01
C ASP A 333 14.87 -10.76 21.81
N ILE A 334 14.67 -9.74 22.66
CA ILE A 334 13.45 -8.92 22.69
C ILE A 334 13.16 -8.26 21.33
N LYS A 335 14.20 -7.70 20.69
CA LYS A 335 14.08 -7.01 19.40
C LYS A 335 13.62 -7.98 18.31
N THR A 336 14.28 -9.14 18.20
CA THR A 336 13.91 -10.17 17.23
C THR A 336 12.49 -10.69 17.47
N GLY A 337 12.11 -10.92 18.74
CA GLY A 337 10.74 -11.34 19.08
C GLY A 337 9.69 -10.31 18.65
N TYR A 338 9.95 -9.02 18.89
CA TYR A 338 9.04 -7.94 18.53
C TYR A 338 8.86 -7.82 17.00
N ILE A 339 9.96 -7.96 16.25
CA ILE A 339 9.94 -7.98 14.78
C ILE A 339 9.15 -9.19 14.26
N GLN A 340 9.35 -10.38 14.84
CA GLN A 340 8.63 -11.59 14.47
C GLN A 340 7.13 -11.46 14.71
N LEU A 341 6.75 -10.90 15.87
CA LEU A 341 5.35 -10.65 16.21
C LEU A 341 4.72 -9.65 15.24
N THR A 342 5.42 -8.55 14.93
CA THR A 342 4.97 -7.58 13.93
C THR A 342 4.76 -8.24 12.57
N ALA A 343 5.71 -9.08 12.13
CA ALA A 343 5.59 -9.83 10.87
C ALA A 343 4.37 -10.75 10.83
N LYS A 344 4.12 -11.47 11.94
CA LYS A 344 2.95 -12.33 12.10
C LYS A 344 1.66 -11.52 11.99
N TYR A 345 1.56 -10.36 12.65
CA TYR A 345 0.38 -9.51 12.53
C TYR A 345 0.16 -8.93 11.14
N ARG A 346 1.23 -8.50 10.46
CA ARG A 346 1.13 -8.05 9.05
C ARG A 346 0.61 -9.15 8.13
N ALA A 347 1.13 -10.37 8.28
CA ALA A 347 0.68 -11.53 7.52
C ALA A 347 -0.81 -11.83 7.80
N MET A 348 -1.22 -11.81 9.07
CA MET A 348 -2.62 -12.00 9.45
C MET A 348 -3.53 -10.93 8.84
N ASN A 349 -3.16 -9.66 8.92
CA ASN A 349 -3.94 -8.56 8.36
C ASN A 349 -4.07 -8.66 6.83
N GLU A 350 -3.03 -9.07 6.11
CA GLU A 350 -3.08 -9.28 4.66
C GLU A 350 -4.02 -10.44 4.29
N ILE A 351 -3.93 -11.55 5.02
CA ILE A 351 -4.82 -12.71 4.82
C ILE A 351 -6.28 -12.31 5.08
N LEU A 352 -6.54 -11.61 6.19
CA LEU A 352 -7.88 -11.14 6.56
C LEU A 352 -8.44 -10.17 5.52
N ALA A 353 -7.64 -9.22 5.05
CA ALA A 353 -8.03 -8.29 4.00
C ALA A 353 -8.34 -8.99 2.67
N SER A 354 -7.69 -10.12 2.39
CA SER A 354 -7.92 -10.93 1.19
C SER A 354 -9.21 -11.77 1.28
N THR A 355 -9.81 -11.97 2.45
CA THR A 355 -11.04 -12.77 2.56
C THR A 355 -12.21 -12.19 1.75
N CYS A 356 -12.30 -10.86 1.67
CA CYS A 356 -13.35 -10.18 0.90
C CYS A 356 -13.29 -10.47 -0.61
N THR A 357 -12.09 -10.71 -1.18
CA THR A 357 -11.97 -11.07 -2.60
C THR A 357 -12.36 -12.52 -2.84
N PHE A 358 -11.97 -13.44 -1.96
CA PHE A 358 -12.36 -14.85 -2.04
C PHE A 358 -13.86 -15.04 -1.88
N ASP A 359 -14.50 -14.34 -0.95
CA ASP A 359 -15.95 -14.44 -0.75
C ASP A 359 -16.74 -13.81 -1.91
N ALA A 360 -16.21 -12.76 -2.56
CA ALA A 360 -16.77 -12.24 -3.79
C ALA A 360 -16.65 -13.24 -4.96
N GLN A 361 -15.55 -13.99 -5.06
CA GLN A 361 -15.34 -15.00 -6.10
C GLN A 361 -16.27 -16.21 -5.97
N LYS A 362 -16.56 -16.67 -4.74
CA LYS A 362 -17.53 -17.76 -4.50
C LYS A 362 -18.96 -17.41 -4.94
N ASN A 363 -19.27 -16.12 -5.04
CA ASN A 363 -20.56 -15.60 -5.48
C ASN A 363 -20.59 -15.19 -6.95
N ILE A 364 -19.58 -15.56 -7.76
CA ILE A 364 -19.66 -15.44 -9.22
C ILE A 364 -20.71 -16.44 -9.70
N ASP A 365 -21.92 -15.90 -9.84
CA ASP A 365 -23.12 -16.61 -10.25
C ASP A 365 -22.91 -17.23 -11.64
N GLU A 366 -23.15 -18.53 -11.76
CA GLU A 366 -23.19 -19.26 -13.05
C GLU A 366 -24.21 -18.61 -14.02
N SER A 367 -25.11 -17.74 -13.53
CA SER A 367 -26.01 -16.90 -14.34
C SER A 367 -25.32 -15.81 -15.17
N LEU A 368 -24.02 -15.53 -14.97
CA LEU A 368 -23.27 -14.55 -15.76
C LEU A 368 -22.95 -15.03 -17.17
N GLU A 369 -22.89 -16.34 -17.42
CA GLU A 369 -22.54 -16.88 -18.74
C GLU A 369 -23.56 -16.49 -19.84
N PRO A 370 -24.89 -16.60 -19.61
CA PRO A 370 -25.89 -16.02 -20.51
C PRO A 370 -25.73 -14.51 -20.70
N LEU A 371 -25.40 -13.76 -19.63
CA LEU A 371 -25.23 -12.32 -19.69
C LEU A 371 -24.02 -11.92 -20.54
N ILE A 372 -22.88 -12.60 -20.37
CA ILE A 372 -21.64 -12.37 -21.14
C ILE A 372 -21.87 -12.58 -22.64
N ARG A 373 -22.64 -13.61 -23.01
CA ARG A 373 -23.00 -13.85 -24.42
C ARG A 373 -23.94 -12.76 -24.95
N GLN A 374 -24.87 -12.28 -24.13
CA GLN A 374 -25.88 -11.31 -24.52
C GLN A 374 -25.38 -9.85 -24.56
N VAL A 375 -24.48 -9.44 -23.66
CA VAL A 375 -23.93 -8.06 -23.63
C VAL A 375 -23.00 -7.78 -24.81
N GLY A 376 -22.50 -8.81 -25.50
CA GLY A 376 -21.81 -8.65 -26.78
C GLY A 376 -22.74 -8.23 -27.91
N ASP A 377 -24.04 -8.50 -27.79
CA ASP A 377 -25.01 -8.26 -28.85
C ASP A 377 -25.57 -6.84 -28.79
N TYR A 378 -25.36 -6.08 -29.87
CA TYR A 378 -26.00 -4.77 -30.04
C TYR A 378 -27.53 -4.85 -29.90
N SER A 379 -28.13 -5.96 -30.35
CA SER A 379 -29.58 -6.18 -30.28
C SER A 379 -30.10 -6.23 -28.85
N TRP A 380 -29.31 -6.78 -27.93
CA TRP A 380 -29.61 -6.81 -26.52
C TRP A 380 -29.50 -5.41 -25.90
N TRP A 381 -28.43 -4.66 -26.21
CA TRP A 381 -28.28 -3.27 -25.77
C TRP A 381 -29.43 -2.39 -26.25
N LYS A 382 -29.82 -2.52 -27.52
CA LYS A 382 -30.96 -1.78 -28.09
C LYS A 382 -32.26 -2.02 -27.31
N LYS A 383 -32.47 -3.23 -26.78
CA LYS A 383 -33.68 -3.59 -26.02
C LYS A 383 -33.60 -3.18 -24.55
N ASN A 384 -32.39 -3.10 -23.98
CA ASN A 384 -32.21 -3.02 -22.53
C ASN A 384 -31.59 -1.69 -22.03
N TYR A 385 -31.05 -0.83 -22.90
CA TYR A 385 -30.34 0.39 -22.46
C TYR A 385 -31.15 1.39 -21.62
N LYS A 386 -32.49 1.34 -21.69
CA LYS A 386 -33.38 2.20 -20.88
C LYS A 386 -33.73 1.61 -19.51
N LYS A 387 -33.44 0.33 -19.28
CA LYS A 387 -33.76 -0.41 -18.05
C LYS A 387 -32.58 -0.52 -17.10
N MET A 388 -31.39 -0.13 -17.57
CA MET A 388 -30.16 0.02 -16.80
C MET A 388 -29.99 1.48 -16.40
#